data_AF-A0A8T4PI56-F1
#
_entry.id   AF-A0A8T4PI56-F1
#
_cell.length_a   1.000
_cell.length_b   1.000
_cell.length_c   1.000
_cell.angle_alpha   90.00
_cell.angle_beta   90.00
_cell.angle_gamma   90.00
#
_symmetry.space_group_name_H-M   'P 1'
#
loop_
_entity.id
_entity.type
_entity.pdbx_description
1 polymer ?
#
loop_
_entity_poly.entity_id
_entity_poly.type
_entity_poly.pdbx_seq_one_letter_code
_entity_poly.pdbx_strand_id
1 'polypeptide(L)'
;MRDILGNPKRIDTLFGGTSKPMGGGRKSIGKPLRDQVWLKYMGNKAQGKCYCCRIRPIHITDFQVGHNKSVAKGGKNNISNLRPICGPCNRGMGTKSIERYRKVHFSKGGKKKHTKKPKTRRSPRKPTSPWGIQPIKFPKIGI
;
A
#
# COMPACT_ATOMS: atom_id res chain seq x y z
N MET A 1 -25.26 41.58 -16.63
CA MET A 1 -24.92 42.20 -17.93
C MET A 1 -25.34 41.27 -19.07
N ARG A 2 -26.22 41.70 -19.97
CA ARG A 2 -26.59 40.99 -21.22
C ARG A 2 -25.62 41.39 -22.33
N ASP A 3 -25.42 40.57 -23.35
CA ASP A 3 -24.61 40.91 -24.53
C ASP A 3 -25.38 41.80 -25.52
N ILE A 4 -24.71 42.29 -26.57
CA ILE A 4 -25.22 43.28 -27.53
C ILE A 4 -26.46 42.76 -28.30
N LEU A 5 -26.66 41.45 -28.34
CA LEU A 5 -27.83 40.80 -28.96
C LEU A 5 -28.94 40.40 -27.97
N GLY A 6 -28.87 40.90 -26.72
CA GLY A 6 -29.94 40.70 -25.74
C GLY A 6 -30.03 39.29 -25.15
N ASN A 7 -29.05 38.41 -25.41
CA ASN A 7 -29.02 37.10 -24.80
C ASN A 7 -28.56 37.19 -23.33
N PRO A 8 -29.14 36.36 -22.44
CA PRO A 8 -28.64 36.27 -21.08
C PRO A 8 -27.23 35.65 -21.12
N LYS A 9 -26.21 36.39 -20.65
CA LYS A 9 -24.88 35.83 -20.41
C LYS A 9 -25.04 34.66 -19.44
N ARG A 10 -24.89 33.45 -19.96
CA ARG A 10 -24.87 32.20 -19.19
C ARG A 10 -23.73 32.29 -18.18
N ILE A 11 -24.09 32.54 -16.91
CA ILE A 11 -23.17 32.48 -15.77
C ILE A 11 -23.35 31.14 -15.08
N ASP A 12 -23.10 30.07 -15.81
CA ASP A 12 -23.05 28.73 -15.24
C ASP A 12 -21.71 28.52 -14.53
N THR A 13 -21.80 28.65 -13.19
CA THR A 13 -21.19 27.70 -12.25
C THR A 13 -19.76 27.97 -11.78
N LEU A 14 -19.59 29.05 -11.01
CA LEU A 14 -18.62 29.08 -9.90
C LEU A 14 -19.27 28.37 -8.71
N PHE A 15 -19.09 27.06 -8.51
CA PHE A 15 -19.09 26.36 -7.22
C PHE A 15 -19.09 24.83 -7.43
N GLY A 16 -18.04 24.17 -6.91
CA GLY A 16 -18.19 22.88 -6.23
C GLY A 16 -18.42 21.62 -7.08
N GLY A 17 -17.49 21.30 -7.98
CA GLY A 17 -17.36 19.93 -8.49
C GLY A 17 -16.96 18.95 -7.38
N THR A 18 -17.93 18.35 -6.69
CA THR A 18 -17.68 17.24 -5.76
C THR A 18 -17.50 15.97 -6.57
N SER A 19 -16.26 15.58 -6.83
CA SER A 19 -15.93 14.31 -7.46
C SER A 19 -16.42 13.15 -6.58
N LYS A 20 -17.43 12.42 -7.07
CA LYS A 20 -17.94 11.14 -6.52
C LYS A 20 -16.76 10.16 -6.32
N PRO A 21 -16.65 9.42 -5.20
CA PRO A 21 -15.54 8.51 -4.99
C PRO A 21 -15.74 7.23 -5.81
N MET A 22 -14.89 7.01 -6.81
CA MET A 22 -14.83 5.75 -7.55
C MET A 22 -14.01 4.70 -6.80
N GLY A 23 -14.60 3.51 -6.61
CA GLY A 23 -13.90 2.22 -6.48
C GLY A 23 -13.26 1.90 -5.12
N GLY A 24 -13.70 0.80 -4.49
CA GLY A 24 -13.22 0.25 -3.22
C GLY A 24 -11.81 -0.36 -3.24
N GLY A 25 -10.84 0.35 -3.82
CA GLY A 25 -9.42 0.02 -3.72
C GLY A 25 -8.81 0.49 -2.39
N ARG A 26 -7.73 -0.14 -1.96
CA ARG A 26 -6.95 0.39 -0.83
C ARG A 26 -6.47 1.80 -1.16
N LYS A 27 -6.85 2.77 -0.34
CA LYS A 27 -6.36 4.14 -0.46
C LYS A 27 -4.84 4.15 -0.27
N SER A 28 -4.13 4.48 -1.35
CA SER A 28 -2.69 4.74 -1.30
C SER A 28 -2.41 5.93 -0.37
N ILE A 29 -1.30 5.86 0.35
CA ILE A 29 -0.86 6.97 1.20
C ILE A 29 -0.27 8.04 0.28
N GLY A 30 -0.96 9.17 0.17
CA GLY A 30 -0.49 10.33 -0.62
C GLY A 30 0.82 10.90 -0.08
N LYS A 31 1.60 11.54 -0.93
CA LYS A 31 2.89 12.16 -0.57
C LYS A 31 2.79 13.14 0.61
N PRO A 32 1.80 14.06 0.68
CA PRO A 32 1.70 15.00 1.79
C PRO A 32 1.56 14.31 3.16
N LEU A 33 0.81 13.21 3.20
CA LEU A 33 0.62 12.45 4.44
C LEU A 33 1.92 11.75 4.88
N ARG A 34 2.78 11.34 3.93
CA ARG A 34 4.11 10.77 4.26
C ARG A 34 5.01 11.84 4.85
N ASP A 35 5.02 13.03 4.26
CA ASP A 35 5.81 14.17 4.71
C ASP A 35 5.37 14.60 6.13
N GLN A 36 4.06 14.65 6.40
CA GLN A 36 3.52 14.90 7.74
C GLN A 36 3.90 13.83 8.77
N VAL A 37 3.91 12.55 8.37
CA VAL A 37 4.36 11.45 9.23
C VAL A 37 5.84 11.61 9.54
N TRP A 38 6.67 11.94 8.56
CA TRP A 38 8.09 12.19 8.78
C TRP A 38 8.31 13.33 9.78
N LEU A 39 7.70 14.49 9.53
CA LEU A 39 7.83 15.67 10.37
C LEU A 39 7.40 15.40 11.82
N LYS A 40 6.31 14.63 12.02
CA LYS A 40 5.84 14.28 13.37
C LYS A 40 6.80 13.40 14.17
N TYR A 41 7.47 12.45 13.53
CA TYR A 41 8.30 11.45 14.24
C TYR A 41 9.79 11.78 14.24
N MET A 42 10.30 12.43 13.19
CA MET A 42 11.71 12.76 13.03
C MET A 42 12.00 14.26 13.19
N GLY A 43 10.99 15.12 13.01
CA GLY A 43 11.18 16.57 12.93
C GLY A 43 11.90 16.97 11.66
N ASN A 44 12.68 18.06 11.72
CA ASN A 44 13.44 18.62 10.61
C ASN A 44 14.75 17.86 10.31
N LYS A 45 14.84 16.59 10.68
CA LYS A 45 16.03 15.76 10.43
C LYS A 45 15.94 15.09 9.08
N ALA A 46 17.02 15.13 8.30
CA ALA A 46 17.12 14.43 7.02
C ALA A 46 17.22 12.90 7.19
N GLN A 47 17.75 12.46 8.34
CA GLN A 47 17.94 11.06 8.69
C GLN A 47 17.26 10.72 10.02
N GLY A 48 16.75 9.51 10.12
CA GLY A 48 16.13 8.97 11.31
C GLY A 48 16.38 7.47 11.44
N LYS A 49 15.98 6.86 12.56
CA LYS A 49 16.07 5.41 12.76
C LYS A 49 14.72 4.76 12.50
N CYS A 50 14.71 3.60 11.84
CA CYS A 50 13.48 2.85 11.63
C CYS A 50 12.75 2.56 12.95
N TYR A 51 11.46 2.91 13.04
CA TYR A 51 10.67 2.68 14.25
C TYR A 51 10.56 1.20 14.63
N CYS A 52 10.53 0.31 13.62
CA CYS A 52 10.36 -1.12 13.81
C CYS A 52 11.63 -1.81 14.32
N CYS A 53 12.74 -1.72 13.57
CA CYS A 53 13.96 -2.45 13.91
C CYS A 53 14.92 -1.63 14.77
N ARG A 54 14.82 -0.30 14.78
CA ARG A 54 15.71 0.64 15.48
C ARG A 54 17.21 0.52 15.16
N ILE A 55 17.56 -0.32 14.18
CA ILE A 55 18.94 -0.60 13.76
C ILE A 55 19.28 0.20 12.51
N ARG A 56 18.44 0.12 11.47
CA ARG A 56 18.74 0.74 10.18
C ARG A 56 18.34 2.21 10.14
N PRO A 57 19.23 3.10 9.66
CA PRO A 57 18.87 4.48 9.35
C PRO A 57 17.91 4.49 8.15
N ILE A 58 17.04 5.49 8.16
CA ILE A 58 16.11 5.82 7.09
C ILE A 58 16.30 7.29 6.75
N HIS A 59 16.21 7.61 5.46
CA HIS A 59 16.29 8.97 4.95
C HIS A 59 14.90 9.44 4.52
N ILE A 60 14.70 10.75 4.50
CA ILE A 60 13.46 11.38 4.02
C ILE A 60 13.12 11.02 2.55
N THR A 61 14.10 10.62 1.74
CA THR A 61 13.92 10.21 0.35
C THR A 61 13.39 8.77 0.21
N ASP A 62 13.86 7.85 1.05
CA ASP A 62 13.72 6.41 0.83
C ASP A 62 12.92 5.67 1.92
N PHE A 63 12.36 6.41 2.88
CA PHE A 63 11.57 5.80 3.94
C PHE A 63 10.23 5.27 3.41
N GLN A 64 9.71 4.27 4.12
CA GLN A 64 8.39 3.73 3.88
C GLN A 64 7.48 4.05 5.06
N VAL A 65 6.19 4.17 4.80
CA VAL A 65 5.19 4.41 5.83
C VAL A 65 4.40 3.13 6.10
N GLY A 66 4.52 2.61 7.32
CA GLY A 66 3.80 1.43 7.76
C GLY A 66 2.63 1.77 8.67
N HIS A 67 1.56 0.97 8.61
CA HIS A 67 0.45 1.05 9.56
C HIS A 67 0.76 0.28 10.84
N ASN A 68 0.63 0.92 11.99
CA ASN A 68 0.75 0.27 13.29
C ASN A 68 -0.38 -0.77 13.48
N LYS A 69 -1.63 -0.35 13.29
CA LYS A 69 -2.79 -1.24 13.13
C LYS A 69 -3.01 -1.49 11.64
N SER A 70 -2.89 -2.74 11.21
CA SER A 70 -3.03 -3.10 9.80
C SER A 70 -4.43 -2.79 9.27
N VAL A 71 -4.52 -2.49 7.97
CA VAL A 71 -5.79 -2.21 7.28
C VAL A 71 -6.77 -3.38 7.43
N ALA A 72 -6.27 -4.62 7.42
CA ALA A 72 -7.07 -5.83 7.64
C ALA A 72 -7.79 -5.87 9.00
N LYS A 73 -7.32 -5.08 9.98
CA LYS A 73 -7.93 -4.95 11.31
C LYS A 73 -8.65 -3.60 11.48
N GLY A 74 -9.04 -2.95 10.38
CA GLY A 74 -9.67 -1.63 10.41
C GLY A 74 -8.70 -0.49 10.75
N GLY A 75 -7.42 -0.63 10.40
CA GLY A 75 -6.45 0.44 10.54
C GLY A 75 -6.77 1.63 9.64
N LYS A 76 -6.97 2.82 10.24
CA LYS A 76 -7.21 4.08 9.51
C LYS A 76 -5.89 4.65 8.97
N ASN A 77 -5.96 5.44 7.89
CA ASN A 77 -4.83 6.20 7.33
C ASN A 77 -4.58 7.51 8.11
N ASN A 78 -4.61 7.46 9.43
CA ASN A 78 -4.38 8.62 10.28
C ASN A 78 -2.90 8.70 10.66
N ILE A 79 -2.36 9.91 10.75
CA ILE A 79 -0.95 10.15 11.12
C ILE A 79 -0.59 9.44 12.44
N SER A 80 -1.52 9.36 13.40
CA SER A 80 -1.35 8.63 14.66
C SER A 80 -1.16 7.13 14.52
N ASN A 81 -1.68 6.51 13.45
CA ASN A 81 -1.54 5.09 13.15
C ASN A 81 -0.34 4.78 12.23
N LEU A 82 0.21 5.79 11.55
CA LEU A 82 1.31 5.61 10.61
C LEU A 82 2.66 5.77 11.31
N ARG A 83 3.67 5.02 10.88
CA ARG A 83 5.04 5.12 11.39
C ARG A 83 6.07 5.03 10.26
N PRO A 84 7.17 5.79 10.34
CA PRO A 84 8.27 5.66 9.39
C PRO A 84 9.06 4.38 9.67
N ILE A 85 9.19 3.54 8.65
CA ILE A 85 9.85 2.23 8.71
C ILE A 85 10.78 2.01 7.52
N CYS A 86 11.71 1.07 7.69
CA CYS A 86 12.64 0.66 6.64
C CYS A 86 11.93 -0.20 5.58
N GLY A 87 12.36 -0.12 4.31
CA GLY A 87 11.79 -0.92 3.22
C GLY A 87 11.72 -2.44 3.52
N PRO A 88 12.81 -3.06 4.02
CA PRO A 88 12.76 -4.49 4.35
C PRO A 88 11.89 -4.83 5.57
N CYS A 89 11.75 -3.90 6.52
CA CYS A 89 10.83 -4.04 7.65
C CYS A 89 9.39 -4.05 7.14
N ASN A 90 9.07 -3.14 6.21
CA ASN A 90 7.75 -3.05 5.58
C ASN A 90 7.41 -4.35 4.82
N ARG A 91 8.34 -4.82 3.98
CA ARG A 91 8.17 -6.06 3.21
C ARG A 91 8.07 -7.31 4.11
N GLY A 92 8.82 -7.34 5.22
CA GLY A 92 8.80 -8.48 6.15
C GLY A 92 7.56 -8.55 7.05
N MET A 93 6.88 -7.42 7.27
CA MET A 93 5.74 -7.33 8.19
C MET A 93 4.44 -7.92 7.62
N GLY A 94 4.17 -7.74 6.32
CA GLY A 94 2.96 -8.23 5.66
C GLY A 94 1.68 -7.65 6.27
N THR A 95 0.79 -8.51 6.78
CA THR A 95 -0.50 -8.12 7.38
C THR A 95 -0.45 -7.92 8.91
N LYS A 96 0.72 -8.13 9.53
CA LYS A 96 0.90 -7.99 10.98
C LYS A 96 0.96 -6.52 11.38
N SER A 97 0.62 -6.22 12.64
CA SER A 97 0.87 -4.90 13.23
C SER A 97 2.37 -4.69 13.47
N ILE A 98 2.81 -3.44 13.40
CA ILE A 98 4.22 -3.06 13.64
C ILE A 98 4.67 -3.56 15.01
N GLU A 99 3.87 -3.34 16.05
CA GLU A 99 4.24 -3.74 17.41
C GLU A 99 4.39 -5.26 17.54
N ARG A 100 3.49 -6.05 16.92
CA ARG A 100 3.58 -7.51 16.94
C ARG A 100 4.81 -8.00 16.20
N TYR A 101 5.10 -7.43 15.03
CA TYR A 101 6.28 -7.79 14.25
C TYR A 101 7.57 -7.43 15.00
N ARG A 102 7.60 -6.26 15.62
CA ARG A 102 8.72 -5.79 16.43
C ARG A 102 9.00 -6.71 17.62
N LYS A 103 7.96 -7.11 18.36
CA LYS A 103 8.10 -8.02 19.51
C LYS A 103 8.65 -9.39 19.11
N VAL A 104 8.25 -9.91 17.96
CA VAL A 104 8.69 -11.25 17.49
C VAL A 104 10.12 -11.24 16.95
N HIS A 105 10.54 -10.17 16.27
CA HIS A 105 11.82 -10.14 15.54
C HIS A 105 12.92 -9.33 16.23
N PHE A 106 12.57 -8.35 17.05
CA PHE A 106 13.53 -7.38 17.62
C PHE A 106 13.43 -7.24 19.15
N SER A 107 12.57 -7.99 19.84
CA SER A 107 12.57 -8.01 21.31
C SER A 107 13.83 -8.74 21.79
N LYS A 108 14.70 -8.03 22.51
CA LYS A 108 15.81 -8.62 23.25
C LYS A 108 15.23 -9.61 24.26
N GLY A 109 15.53 -10.92 24.14
CA GLY A 109 15.29 -11.91 25.20
C GLY A 109 14.11 -12.89 25.07
N GLY A 110 13.70 -13.34 23.87
CA GLY A 110 12.64 -14.36 23.74
C GLY A 110 13.07 -15.58 22.94
N LYS A 111 13.19 -16.75 23.59
CA LYS A 111 13.47 -18.07 22.98
C LYS A 111 12.67 -18.24 21.67
N LYS A 112 13.37 -18.51 20.56
CA LYS A 112 12.75 -18.73 19.24
C LYS A 112 11.82 -19.96 19.32
N LYS A 113 10.50 -19.77 19.37
CA LYS A 113 9.57 -20.87 19.08
C LYS A 113 9.57 -21.12 17.57
N HIS A 114 10.05 -22.29 17.19
CA HIS A 114 10.00 -22.83 15.84
C HIS A 114 8.53 -22.93 15.40
N THR A 115 8.01 -21.89 14.76
CA THR A 115 6.69 -21.98 14.12
C THR A 115 6.92 -22.52 12.72
N LYS A 116 6.63 -23.81 12.52
CA LYS A 116 6.62 -24.42 11.19
C LYS A 116 5.61 -23.64 10.34
N LYS A 117 6.08 -22.90 9.34
CA LYS A 117 5.21 -22.25 8.36
C LYS A 117 4.45 -23.36 7.61
N PRO A 118 3.11 -23.29 7.48
CA PRO A 118 2.41 -24.14 6.55
C PRO A 118 2.93 -23.84 5.15
N LYS A 119 3.42 -24.87 4.44
CA LYS A 119 3.80 -24.74 3.02
C LYS A 119 2.52 -24.42 2.25
N THR A 120 2.33 -23.17 1.86
CA THR A 120 1.27 -22.82 0.90
C THR A 120 1.60 -23.59 -0.38
N ARG A 121 0.77 -24.58 -0.75
CA ARG A 121 0.91 -25.28 -2.02
C ARG A 121 0.80 -24.23 -3.12
N ARG A 122 1.91 -23.91 -3.79
CA ARG A 122 1.88 -23.08 -4.99
C ARG A 122 1.18 -23.92 -6.05
N SER A 123 0.05 -23.43 -6.55
CA SER A 123 -0.64 -24.07 -7.67
C SER A 123 0.32 -24.18 -8.86
N PRO A 124 0.39 -25.32 -9.55
CA PRO A 124 1.19 -25.44 -10.77
C PRO A 124 0.78 -24.36 -11.76
N ARG A 125 1.76 -23.62 -12.30
CA ARG A 125 1.47 -22.68 -13.38
C ARG A 125 1.15 -23.52 -14.62
N LYS A 126 0.01 -23.26 -15.25
CA LYS A 126 -0.33 -23.88 -16.54
C LYS A 126 0.78 -23.54 -17.53
N PRO A 127 1.36 -24.52 -18.25
CA PRO A 127 2.31 -24.22 -19.32
C PRO A 127 1.55 -23.50 -20.43
N THR A 128 1.86 -22.22 -20.64
CA THR A 128 1.37 -21.47 -21.79
C THR A 128 2.29 -21.77 -22.96
N SER A 129 1.73 -22.25 -24.08
CA SER A 129 2.48 -22.46 -25.32
C SER A 129 3.22 -21.17 -25.70
N PRO A 130 4.53 -21.20 -26.00
CA PRO A 130 5.31 -20.00 -26.32
C PRO A 130 4.80 -19.26 -27.57
N TRP A 131 3.98 -19.91 -28.41
CA TRP A 131 3.56 -19.39 -29.70
C TRP A 131 2.06 -19.28 -29.90
N GLY A 132 1.23 -19.28 -28.84
CA GLY A 132 -0.19 -18.90 -28.93
C GLY A 132 -1.10 -19.70 -29.88
N ILE A 133 -0.60 -20.77 -30.53
CA ILE A 133 -1.36 -21.57 -31.48
C ILE A 133 -2.28 -22.51 -30.70
N GLN A 134 -3.59 -22.38 -30.92
CA GLN A 134 -4.59 -23.32 -30.40
C GLN A 134 -4.62 -24.57 -31.30
N PRO A 135 -4.76 -25.79 -30.74
CA PRO A 135 -4.78 -27.00 -31.54
C PRO A 135 -6.02 -27.04 -32.45
N ILE A 136 -5.81 -27.34 -33.72
CA ILE A 136 -6.85 -27.45 -34.74
C ILE A 136 -7.67 -28.72 -34.43
N LYS A 137 -8.98 -28.57 -34.17
CA LYS A 137 -9.88 -29.70 -33.94
C LYS A 137 -10.23 -30.34 -35.28
N PHE A 138 -9.76 -31.56 -35.51
CA PHE A 138 -10.23 -32.38 -36.64
C PHE A 138 -11.60 -33.00 -36.31
N PRO A 139 -12.60 -32.90 -37.19
CA PRO A 139 -13.86 -33.61 -37.02
C PRO A 139 -13.64 -35.11 -37.14
N LYS A 140 -14.26 -35.88 -36.24
CA LYS A 140 -14.23 -37.35 -36.30
C LYS A 140 -15.05 -37.79 -37.51
N ILE A 141 -14.36 -38.32 -38.52
CA ILE A 141 -15.01 -39.12 -39.57
C ILE A 141 -15.39 -40.45 -38.94
N GLY A 142 -16.70 -40.67 -38.82
CA GLY A 142 -17.27 -41.96 -38.42
C GLY A 142 -17.14 -42.95 -39.57
N ILE A 143 -16.71 -44.17 -39.24
CA ILE A 143 -16.76 -45.35 -40.10
C ILE A 143 -18.05 -46.08 -39.77
#